data_AF-W9WYW7-F1
#
_entry.id   AF-W9WYW7-F1
#
_cell.length_a   1.000
_cell.length_b   1.000
_cell.length_c   1.000
_cell.angle_alpha   90.00
_cell.angle_beta   90.00
_cell.angle_gamma   90.00
#
_symmetry.space_group_name_H-M   'P 1'
#
loop_
_entity.id
_entity.type
_entity.pdbx_description
1 polymer ?
#
loop_
_entity_poly.entity_id
_entity_poly.type
_entity_poly.pdbx_seq_one_letter_code
_entity_poly.pdbx_strand_id
1 'polypeptide(L)'
;MTATMPQAITSAVTSAANSATEPVRPSLPRRSSSLHKQVIAKLRPLPFQYLWSVWHSKSQLQPTSNSSNNHQLLDSYQLTMLVDSVADIGTFYRIFNNLPWSQIRQKDSIHIFRSGVQPLWEDEENRRGGRWLIRVRPEEGRDVKCWEEICLLCCGGELQAAI
;
A
#
# COMPACT_ATOMS: atom_id res chain seq x y z
N MET A 1 -62.96 -4.92 7.33
CA MET A 1 -63.61 -5.34 8.59
C MET A 1 -62.55 -5.39 9.67
N THR A 2 -62.50 -4.33 10.46
CA THR A 2 -61.61 -4.07 11.60
C THR A 2 -62.33 -4.48 12.88
N ALA A 3 -61.65 -5.14 13.81
CA ALA A 3 -62.22 -5.48 15.12
C ALA A 3 -61.41 -4.78 16.23
N THR A 4 -62.13 -4.02 17.05
CA THR A 4 -61.66 -3.28 18.23
C THR A 4 -62.13 -3.98 19.52
N MET A 5 -61.32 -3.85 20.58
CA MET A 5 -61.29 -4.55 21.89
C MET A 5 -62.53 -4.48 22.80
N PRO A 6 -62.48 -5.18 23.96
CA PRO A 6 -62.57 -4.45 25.24
C PRO A 6 -61.56 -4.88 26.33
N GLN A 7 -61.33 -3.97 27.29
CA GLN A 7 -60.50 -4.10 28.50
C GLN A 7 -61.16 -4.94 29.61
N ALA A 8 -60.35 -5.49 30.53
CA ALA A 8 -60.78 -5.96 31.85
C ALA A 8 -59.90 -5.37 32.96
N ILE A 9 -60.56 -4.99 34.05
CA ILE A 9 -60.06 -4.33 35.26
C ILE A 9 -59.77 -5.39 36.32
N THR A 10 -58.66 -5.30 37.07
CA THR A 10 -58.69 -5.68 38.50
C THR A 10 -57.60 -5.00 39.33
N SER A 11 -57.96 -4.79 40.59
CA SER A 11 -57.47 -3.94 41.67
C SER A 11 -56.17 -4.36 42.37
N ALA A 12 -55.62 -3.38 43.10
CA ALA A 12 -54.42 -3.38 43.93
C ALA A 12 -54.40 -4.36 45.12
N VAL A 13 -53.19 -4.77 45.53
CA VAL A 13 -52.78 -4.95 46.95
C VAL A 13 -51.30 -4.56 47.09
N THR A 14 -51.02 -3.74 48.10
CA THR A 14 -49.71 -3.18 48.45
C THR A 14 -48.97 -4.06 49.48
N SER A 15 -47.64 -3.93 49.47
CA SER A 15 -46.68 -4.12 50.58
C SER A 15 -46.03 -5.50 50.79
N ALA A 16 -44.74 -5.58 50.45
CA ALA A 16 -43.69 -5.92 51.41
C ALA A 16 -42.33 -5.51 50.82
N ALA A 17 -41.58 -4.73 51.59
CA ALA A 17 -40.21 -4.38 51.30
C ALA A 17 -39.35 -5.64 51.18
N ASN A 18 -38.57 -5.75 50.11
CA ASN A 18 -37.37 -6.58 50.08
C ASN A 18 -36.30 -5.82 49.29
N SER A 19 -35.37 -5.26 50.06
CA SER A 19 -34.08 -4.75 49.62
C SER A 19 -33.28 -5.86 48.94
N ALA A 20 -33.40 -5.97 47.62
CA ALA A 20 -32.50 -6.76 46.80
C ALA A 20 -31.39 -5.83 46.27
N THR A 21 -30.24 -5.88 46.93
CA THR A 21 -29.00 -5.24 46.48
C THR A 21 -28.56 -5.95 45.20
N GLU A 22 -28.90 -5.39 44.03
CA GLU A 22 -28.30 -5.77 42.74
C GLU A 22 -26.77 -5.66 42.87
N PRO A 23 -25.99 -6.74 42.64
CA PRO A 23 -24.55 -6.64 42.72
C PRO A 23 -24.06 -5.83 41.52
N VAL A 24 -23.64 -4.58 41.77
CA VAL A 24 -22.95 -3.75 40.78
C VAL A 24 -21.73 -4.52 40.31
N ARG A 25 -21.81 -5.06 39.08
CA ARG A 25 -20.73 -5.82 38.46
C ARG A 25 -19.50 -4.92 38.41
N PRO A 26 -18.37 -5.27 39.07
CA PRO A 26 -17.17 -4.44 38.99
C PRO A 26 -16.71 -4.42 37.53
N SER A 27 -16.63 -3.23 36.94
CA SER A 27 -16.03 -3.08 35.61
C SER A 27 -14.56 -3.51 35.70
N LEU A 28 -14.15 -4.46 34.85
CA LEU A 28 -12.77 -4.94 34.82
C LEU A 28 -11.84 -3.74 34.53
N PRO A 29 -10.73 -3.58 35.26
CA PRO A 29 -9.79 -2.51 34.97
C PRO A 29 -9.32 -2.64 33.52
N ARG A 30 -9.27 -1.51 32.81
CA ARG A 30 -8.83 -1.33 31.41
C ARG A 30 -7.34 -1.66 31.18
N ARG A 31 -6.82 -2.70 31.84
CA ARG A 31 -5.43 -3.16 31.77
C ARG A 31 -5.05 -3.72 30.40
N SER A 32 -6.02 -4.21 29.62
CA SER A 32 -5.79 -4.74 28.28
C SER A 32 -5.27 -3.68 27.30
N SER A 33 -5.61 -2.41 27.49
CA SER A 33 -5.24 -1.33 26.56
C SER A 33 -3.73 -1.04 26.54
N SER A 34 -3.03 -1.19 27.67
CA SER A 34 -1.58 -0.95 27.76
C SER A 34 -0.78 -2.10 27.15
N LEU A 35 -1.12 -3.35 27.49
CA LEU A 35 -0.48 -4.54 26.90
C LEU A 35 -0.73 -4.62 25.40
N HIS A 36 -1.95 -4.33 24.94
CA HIS A 36 -2.26 -4.31 23.50
C HIS A 36 -1.43 -3.25 22.76
N LYS A 37 -1.27 -2.05 23.32
CA LYS A 37 -0.38 -1.01 22.76
C LYS A 37 1.08 -1.45 22.73
N GLN A 38 1.58 -2.08 23.78
CA GLN A 38 2.96 -2.59 23.84
C GLN A 38 3.20 -3.72 22.84
N VAL A 39 2.24 -4.64 22.70
CA VAL A 39 2.30 -5.74 21.72
C VAL A 39 2.26 -5.19 20.30
N ILE A 40 1.34 -4.28 19.98
CA ILE A 40 1.28 -3.63 18.66
C ILE A 40 2.57 -2.87 18.35
N ALA A 41 3.14 -2.16 19.32
CA ALA A 41 4.40 -1.45 19.13
C ALA A 41 5.57 -2.39 18.83
N LYS A 42 5.63 -3.55 19.50
CA LYS A 42 6.66 -4.58 19.27
C LYS A 42 6.47 -5.38 17.99
N LEU A 43 5.23 -5.51 17.51
CA LEU A 43 4.90 -6.23 16.27
C LEU A 43 4.87 -5.31 15.04
N ARG A 44 5.19 -4.02 15.18
CA ARG A 44 5.26 -3.14 14.01
C ARG A 44 6.38 -3.58 13.08
N PRO A 45 6.13 -3.63 11.76
CA PRO A 45 7.18 -3.82 10.78
C PRO A 45 8.32 -2.83 11.01
N LEU A 46 9.56 -3.30 10.90
CA LEU A 46 10.71 -2.41 10.93
C LEU A 46 10.64 -1.49 9.71
N PRO A 47 10.87 -0.18 9.89
CA PRO A 47 10.92 0.73 8.76
C PRO A 47 12.16 0.44 7.92
N PHE A 48 12.06 0.72 6.62
CA PHE A 48 13.21 0.79 5.74
C PHE A 48 14.10 1.97 6.15
N GLN A 49 15.38 1.89 5.77
CA GLN A 49 16.36 2.94 6.03
C GLN A 49 15.98 4.29 5.37
N TYR A 50 15.30 4.22 4.22
CA TYR A 50 14.80 5.36 3.47
C TYR A 50 13.31 5.17 3.19
N LEU A 51 12.59 6.27 2.99
CA LEU A 51 11.28 6.22 2.34
C LEU A 51 11.49 5.99 0.86
N TRP A 52 10.62 5.18 0.26
CA TRP A 52 10.64 4.91 -1.17
C TRP A 52 9.36 5.40 -1.84
N SER A 53 9.46 5.70 -3.13
CA SER A 53 8.35 6.10 -3.98
C SER A 53 8.28 5.16 -5.19
N VAL A 54 7.06 4.83 -5.60
CA VAL A 54 6.78 3.96 -6.75
C VAL A 54 6.28 4.82 -7.90
N TRP A 55 6.86 4.64 -9.07
CA TRP A 55 6.54 5.40 -10.27
C TRP A 55 6.17 4.48 -11.42
N HIS A 56 5.35 4.98 -12.33
CA HIS A 56 5.04 4.36 -13.61
C HIS A 56 5.47 5.27 -14.74
N SER A 57 6.18 4.72 -15.71
CA SER A 57 6.51 5.42 -16.94
C SER A 57 5.79 4.81 -18.12
N LYS A 58 5.15 5.67 -18.92
CA LYS A 58 4.53 5.31 -20.19
C LYS A 58 5.37 5.85 -21.33
N SER A 59 5.75 4.98 -22.25
CA SER A 59 6.25 5.38 -23.57
C SER A 59 5.04 5.62 -24.48
N GLN A 60 4.89 6.85 -24.96
CA GLN A 60 3.86 7.22 -25.93
C GLN A 60 4.52 7.74 -27.20
N LEU A 61 4.32 7.01 -28.30
CA LEU A 61 4.62 7.48 -29.64
C LEU A 61 3.54 8.47 -30.04
N GLN A 62 3.86 9.77 -30.08
CA GLN A 62 2.91 10.76 -30.58
C GLN A 62 3.09 10.94 -32.09
N PRO A 63 2.01 10.81 -32.89
CA PRO A 63 2.05 11.23 -34.28
C PRO A 63 2.17 12.76 -34.33
N THR A 64 3.21 13.28 -34.99
CA THR A 64 3.38 14.72 -35.18
C THR A 64 2.26 15.23 -36.11
N SER A 65 1.41 16.12 -35.62
CA SER A 65 0.27 16.67 -36.38
C SER A 65 0.64 17.77 -37.38
N ASN A 66 1.92 17.91 -37.74
CA ASN A 66 2.35 18.89 -38.74
C ASN A 66 2.66 18.20 -40.07
N SER A 67 1.81 18.54 -41.03
CA SER A 67 1.87 18.17 -42.44
C SER A 67 3.26 18.40 -43.05
N SER A 68 3.59 17.60 -44.06
CA SER A 68 4.77 17.60 -44.94
C SER A 68 6.08 16.93 -44.44
N ASN A 69 6.19 15.65 -44.81
CA ASN A 69 7.38 14.95 -45.32
C ASN A 69 8.48 14.36 -44.42
N ASN A 70 8.34 14.27 -43.09
CA ASN A 70 9.14 13.29 -42.31
C ASN A 70 8.39 12.89 -41.04
N HIS A 71 7.90 11.65 -40.97
CA HIS A 71 7.21 11.13 -39.78
C HIS A 71 8.23 10.80 -38.68
N GLN A 72 8.76 11.83 -38.01
CA GLN A 72 9.65 11.65 -36.87
C GLN A 72 8.79 11.49 -35.61
N LEU A 73 8.51 10.24 -35.25
CA LEU A 73 7.85 9.90 -33.99
C LEU A 73 8.76 10.32 -32.84
N LEU A 74 8.39 11.37 -32.09
CA LEU A 74 9.02 11.70 -30.82
C LEU A 74 8.49 10.75 -29.75
N ASP A 75 9.40 10.04 -29.08
CA ASP A 75 9.06 9.22 -27.92
C ASP A 75 8.77 10.17 -26.75
N SER A 76 7.49 10.38 -26.45
CA SER A 76 7.09 11.16 -25.28
C SER A 76 7.07 10.24 -24.06
N TYR A 77 7.90 10.55 -23.07
CA TYR A 77 8.02 9.80 -21.83
C TYR A 77 7.14 10.47 -20.77
N GLN A 78 6.04 9.82 -20.38
CA GLN A 78 5.17 10.30 -19.31
C GLN A 78 5.51 9.56 -18.02
N LEU A 79 6.01 10.29 -17.02
CA LEU A 79 6.35 9.75 -15.71
C LEU A 79 5.29 10.16 -14.67
N THR A 80 4.71 9.18 -13.99
CA THR A 80 3.65 9.38 -12.99
C THR A 80 4.03 8.71 -11.68
N MET A 81 3.99 9.45 -10.57
CA MET A 81 4.14 8.89 -9.24
C MET A 81 2.86 8.14 -8.85
N LEU A 82 2.99 6.87 -8.46
CA LEU A 82 1.89 6.05 -7.97
C LEU A 82 1.75 6.14 -6.45
N VAL A 83 2.89 6.10 -5.75
CA VAL A 83 2.97 6.16 -4.29
C VAL A 83 4.20 6.97 -3.90
N ASP A 84 4.04 7.88 -2.95
CA ASP A 84 5.09 8.79 -2.48
C ASP A 84 5.84 8.27 -1.25
N SER A 85 5.20 7.39 -0.45
CA SER A 85 5.73 6.92 0.83
C SER A 85 5.54 5.41 1.05
N VAL A 86 6.60 4.66 0.78
CA VAL A 86 6.77 3.25 1.14
C VAL A 86 7.79 3.17 2.27
N ALA A 87 7.29 3.06 3.49
CA ALA A 87 8.10 3.16 4.70
C ALA A 87 8.56 1.82 5.26
N ASP A 88 7.88 0.72 4.93
CA ASP A 88 8.14 -0.60 5.48
C ASP A 88 7.76 -1.73 4.50
N ILE A 89 8.14 -2.95 4.86
CA ILE A 89 7.90 -4.15 4.06
C ILE A 89 6.40 -4.44 3.85
N GLY A 90 5.56 -4.11 4.83
CA GLY A 90 4.11 -4.29 4.73
C GLY A 90 3.49 -3.38 3.67
N THR A 91 3.93 -2.12 3.65
CA THR A 91 3.51 -1.12 2.66
C THR A 91 4.01 -1.50 1.27
N PHE A 92 5.25 -2.00 1.16
CA PHE A 92 5.79 -2.53 -0.09
C PHE A 92 4.91 -3.65 -0.65
N TYR A 93 4.64 -4.70 0.13
CA TYR A 93 3.84 -5.83 -0.35
C TYR A 93 2.39 -5.46 -0.63
N ARG A 94 1.82 -4.50 0.11
CA ARG A 94 0.49 -3.97 -0.22
C ARG A 94 0.44 -3.39 -1.63
N ILE A 95 1.49 -2.70 -2.06
CA ILE A 95 1.56 -2.13 -3.41
C ILE A 95 1.89 -3.22 -4.42
N PHE A 96 2.97 -3.97 -4.18
CA PHE A 96 3.49 -4.98 -5.08
C PHE A 96 2.44 -6.05 -5.44
N ASN A 97 1.66 -6.51 -4.47
CA ASN A 97 0.63 -7.54 -4.68
C ASN A 97 -0.61 -7.02 -5.42
N ASN A 98 -0.83 -5.71 -5.45
CA ASN A 98 -1.98 -5.09 -6.12
C ASN A 98 -1.61 -4.47 -7.49
N LEU A 99 -0.34 -4.55 -7.90
CA LEU A 99 0.07 -4.13 -9.23
C LEU A 99 -0.31 -5.21 -10.27
N PRO A 100 -0.89 -4.81 -11.42
CA PRO A 100 -1.30 -5.75 -12.45
C PRO A 100 -0.11 -6.15 -13.34
N TRP A 101 0.86 -6.90 -12.80
CA TRP A 101 2.13 -7.23 -13.47
C TRP A 101 1.96 -7.82 -14.87
N SER A 102 0.96 -8.68 -15.07
CA SER A 102 0.66 -9.31 -16.38
C SER A 102 0.03 -8.36 -17.40
N GLN A 103 -0.44 -7.19 -16.98
CA GLN A 103 -1.15 -6.22 -17.83
C GLN A 103 -0.31 -4.96 -18.10
N ILE A 104 0.94 -4.90 -17.62
CA ILE A 104 1.85 -3.81 -17.94
C ILE A 104 2.17 -3.87 -19.44
N ARG A 105 1.96 -2.75 -20.15
CA ARG A 105 2.15 -2.71 -21.59
C ARG A 105 3.62 -2.86 -21.94
N GLN A 106 3.89 -3.44 -23.10
CA GLN A 106 5.23 -3.48 -23.66
C GLN A 106 5.73 -2.04 -23.86
N LYS A 107 6.91 -1.71 -23.30
CA LYS A 107 7.56 -0.38 -23.18
C LYS A 107 7.14 0.49 -21.99
N ASP A 108 6.11 0.12 -21.23
CA ASP A 108 5.89 0.76 -19.94
C ASP A 108 6.91 0.23 -18.91
N SER A 109 7.19 0.98 -17.85
CA SER A 109 8.11 0.53 -16.79
C SER A 109 7.64 0.98 -15.41
N ILE A 110 7.94 0.17 -14.40
CA ILE A 110 7.70 0.48 -12.99
C ILE A 110 9.05 0.76 -12.34
N HIS A 111 9.11 1.82 -11.56
CA HIS A 111 10.34 2.25 -10.88
C HIS A 111 10.09 2.36 -9.39
N ILE A 112 11.09 1.99 -8.59
CA ILE A 112 11.11 2.22 -7.14
C ILE A 112 12.37 3.03 -6.84
N PHE A 113 12.19 4.23 -6.32
CA PHE A 113 13.27 5.18 -6.03
C PHE A 113 13.14 5.71 -4.61
N ARG A 114 14.22 6.24 -4.05
CA ARG A 114 14.12 6.94 -2.76
C ARG A 114 13.17 8.12 -2.91
N SER A 115 12.39 8.39 -1.88
CA SER A 115 11.46 9.51 -1.86
C SER A 115 12.22 10.82 -2.08
N GLY A 116 11.71 11.65 -3.00
CA GLY A 116 12.35 12.89 -3.45
C GLY A 116 13.33 12.74 -4.62
N VAL A 117 13.70 11.52 -5.01
CA VAL A 117 14.55 11.27 -6.19
C VAL A 117 13.69 10.83 -7.36
N GLN A 118 13.77 11.55 -8.48
CA GLN A 118 13.05 11.21 -9.68
C GLN A 118 13.77 10.09 -10.44
N PRO A 119 13.06 9.13 -11.05
CA PRO A 119 13.64 8.09 -11.92
C PRO A 119 14.02 8.66 -13.30
N LEU A 120 14.80 9.73 -13.30
CA LEU A 120 15.27 10.48 -14.45
C LEU A 120 16.78 10.66 -14.35
N TRP A 121 17.48 10.66 -15.48
CA TRP A 121 18.94 10.82 -15.50
C TRP A 121 19.35 12.27 -15.20
N GLU A 122 18.45 13.22 -15.42
CA GLU A 122 18.60 14.64 -15.13
C GLU A 122 18.54 14.97 -13.63
N ASP A 123 18.00 14.05 -12.82
CA ASP A 123 17.93 14.23 -11.37
C ASP A 123 19.34 14.36 -10.77
N GLU A 124 19.48 15.26 -9.79
CA GLU A 124 20.77 15.63 -9.22
C GLU A 124 21.53 14.43 -8.62
N GLU A 125 20.80 13.49 -8.01
CA GLU A 125 21.34 12.28 -7.39
C GLU A 125 21.74 11.23 -8.44
N ASN A 126 21.13 11.26 -9.62
CA ASN A 126 21.37 10.26 -10.68
C ASN A 126 22.43 10.69 -11.70
N ARG A 127 22.65 12.01 -11.90
CA ARG A 127 23.49 12.56 -12.99
C ARG A 127 24.94 12.05 -13.02
N ARG A 128 25.49 11.60 -11.88
CA ARG A 128 26.87 11.08 -11.76
C ARG A 128 26.90 9.56 -11.53
N GLY A 129 25.75 8.92 -11.58
CA GLY A 129 25.60 7.49 -11.34
C GLY A 129 25.76 6.65 -12.60
N GLY A 130 25.19 5.46 -12.54
CA GLY A 130 25.07 4.53 -13.64
C GLY A 130 23.89 3.59 -13.39
N ARG A 131 23.75 2.56 -14.21
CA ARG A 131 22.75 1.51 -13.99
C ARG A 131 23.32 0.15 -14.31
N TRP A 132 22.87 -0.85 -13.56
CA TRP A 132 23.03 -2.25 -13.90
C TRP A 132 21.81 -2.72 -14.68
N LEU A 133 22.02 -3.50 -15.74
CA LEU A 133 20.95 -4.07 -16.54
C LEU A 133 20.98 -5.58 -16.44
N ILE A 134 19.97 -6.15 -15.78
CA ILE A 134 19.78 -7.59 -15.67
C ILE A 134 18.67 -7.99 -16.65
N ARG A 135 18.96 -8.95 -17.53
CA ARG A 135 17.99 -9.48 -18.50
C ARG A 135 17.46 -10.81 -18.01
N VAL A 136 16.17 -10.87 -17.72
CA VAL A 136 15.49 -12.08 -17.27
C VAL A 136 14.58 -12.59 -18.40
N ARG A 137 14.56 -13.91 -18.61
CA ARG A 137 13.62 -14.52 -19.55
C ARG A 137 12.23 -14.60 -18.90
N PRO A 138 11.16 -14.12 -19.57
CA PRO A 138 9.80 -14.20 -19.05
C PRO A 138 9.33 -15.65 -19.18
N GLU A 139 9.51 -16.42 -18.11
CA GLU A 139 9.10 -17.82 -18.01
C GLU A 139 8.42 -17.96 -16.65
N GLU A 140 7.14 -18.33 -16.66
CA GLU A 140 6.34 -18.64 -15.47
C GLU A 140 6.41 -17.61 -14.32
N GLY A 141 6.54 -16.31 -14.66
CA GLY A 141 6.59 -15.22 -13.68
C GLY A 141 7.93 -15.06 -12.94
N ARG A 142 9.00 -15.72 -13.40
CA ARG A 142 10.35 -15.56 -12.84
C ARG A 142 10.89 -14.13 -12.95
N ASP A 143 10.47 -13.40 -13.97
CA ASP A 143 10.77 -11.98 -14.16
C ASP A 143 10.21 -11.13 -13.02
N VAL A 144 8.93 -11.34 -12.65
CA VAL A 144 8.29 -10.62 -11.54
C VAL A 144 8.94 -10.99 -10.21
N LYS A 145 9.23 -12.27 -9.97
CA LYS A 145 9.91 -12.74 -8.74
C LYS A 145 11.34 -12.18 -8.63
N CYS A 146 12.10 -12.19 -9.72
CA CYS A 146 13.43 -11.60 -9.75
C CYS A 146 13.38 -10.10 -9.47
N TRP A 147 12.39 -9.40 -10.05
CA TRP A 147 12.16 -8.00 -9.76
C TRP A 147 11.80 -7.74 -8.28
N GLU A 148 10.96 -8.59 -7.70
CA GLU A 148 10.62 -8.55 -6.27
C GLU A 148 11.88 -8.65 -5.40
N GLU A 149 12.71 -9.66 -5.61
CA GLU A 149 13.95 -9.89 -4.85
C GLU A 149 14.90 -8.71 -4.94
N ILE A 150 15.10 -8.15 -6.14
CA ILE A 150 15.93 -6.95 -6.34
C ILE A 150 15.36 -5.77 -5.55
N CYS A 151 14.04 -5.53 -5.61
CA CYS A 151 13.40 -4.46 -4.86
C CYS A 151 13.58 -4.63 -3.35
N LEU A 152 13.46 -5.86 -2.84
CA LEU A 152 13.64 -6.15 -1.41
C LEU A 152 15.09 -5.90 -0.97
N LEU A 153 16.07 -6.36 -1.75
CA LEU A 153 17.48 -6.11 -1.49
C LEU A 153 17.80 -4.60 -1.53
N CYS A 154 17.22 -3.86 -2.48
CA CYS A 154 17.34 -2.40 -2.55
C CYS A 154 16.76 -1.71 -1.31
N CYS A 155 15.48 -1.96 -1.03
CA CYS A 155 14.75 -1.30 0.07
C CYS A 155 15.30 -1.68 1.44
N GLY A 156 15.78 -2.92 1.58
CA GLY A 156 16.43 -3.43 2.77
C GLY A 156 17.87 -2.95 2.97
N GLY A 157 18.51 -2.36 1.94
CA GLY A 157 19.88 -1.86 2.02
C GLY A 157 20.97 -2.92 1.82
N GLU A 158 20.61 -4.12 1.36
CA GLU A 158 21.53 -5.27 1.21
C GLU A 158 21.99 -5.49 -0.23
N LEU A 159 21.43 -4.77 -1.21
CA LEU A 159 21.78 -4.98 -2.63
C LEU A 159 23.27 -4.79 -2.90
N GLN A 160 23.91 -3.80 -2.27
CA GLN A 160 25.34 -3.52 -2.47
C GLN A 160 26.25 -4.67 -2.02
N ALA A 161 25.82 -5.46 -1.03
CA ALA A 161 26.55 -6.64 -0.56
C ALA A 161 26.32 -7.87 -1.45
N ALA A 162 25.25 -7.86 -2.26
CA ALA A 162 24.85 -8.97 -3.11
C ALA A 162 25.43 -8.89 -4.54
N ILE A 163 26.01 -7.75 -4.94
CA ILE A 163 26.63 -7.51 -6.25
C ILE A 163 28.16 -7.41 -6.16
#